data_AF-A0A146KIZ7-F1
#
_entry.id   AF-A0A146KIZ7-F1
#
_cell.length_a   1.000
_cell.length_b   1.000
_cell.length_c   1.000
_cell.angle_alpha   90.00
_cell.angle_beta   90.00
_cell.angle_gamma   90.00
#
_symmetry.space_group_name_H-M   'P 1'
#
loop_
_entity.id
_entity.type
_entity.pdbx_description
1 polymer ?
#
loop_
_entity_poly.entity_id
_entity_poly.type
_entity_poly.pdbx_seq_one_letter_code
_entity_poly.pdbx_strand_id
1 'polypeptide(L)'
;KSNSMALLTSFMDNLLDCLSGIILMTSSFIAKRGIQKGEYQQNIHQSMIQKKFLYSNRFENLGVLVFAVMMGTISAILIKESVEEVIKISNNDAETMKFDGYSTGVFIFNIVAKFIMCVWCWIAAKRSDEMVETLKAYRDDHRNDTVSNLVGLIGAVLSSKLGGDLRYCDPIAAILLCIYILINWSVTAIEQIQSFSGKLLGQKETNAFLIKMLCTFEFDASQLKEIRSFNCYESGENVIVEIIVKTEGSVGEGHQLCQQLQDQFEKADGVERCFVHV
;
A
#
# COMPACT_ATOMS: atom_id res chain seq x y z
N LYS A 1 -10.68 7.14 -38.11
CA LYS A 1 -9.40 7.41 -37.38
C LYS A 1 -9.56 7.42 -35.85
N SER A 2 -10.75 7.71 -35.29
CA SER A 2 -10.99 7.72 -33.83
C SER A 2 -10.92 6.35 -33.13
N ASN A 3 -11.41 5.27 -33.76
CA ASN A 3 -11.46 3.94 -33.12
C ASN A 3 -10.08 3.38 -32.72
N SER A 4 -9.00 3.78 -33.40
CA SER A 4 -7.64 3.31 -33.09
C SER A 4 -7.02 4.01 -31.88
N MET A 5 -7.42 5.25 -31.59
CA MET A 5 -6.84 6.02 -30.48
C MET A 5 -7.49 5.65 -29.14
N ALA A 6 -8.81 5.52 -29.08
CA ALA A 6 -9.50 5.09 -27.87
C ALA A 6 -9.08 3.67 -27.43
N LEU A 7 -8.88 2.76 -28.40
CA LEU A 7 -8.34 1.41 -28.13
C LEU A 7 -6.88 1.47 -27.66
N LEU A 8 -6.07 2.36 -28.20
CA LEU A 8 -4.67 2.53 -27.79
C LEU A 8 -4.58 3.09 -26.37
N THR A 9 -5.41 4.08 -26.00
CA THR A 9 -5.48 4.63 -24.64
C THR A 9 -5.91 3.55 -23.64
N SER A 10 -7.00 2.83 -23.92
CA SER A 10 -7.44 1.74 -23.04
C SER A 10 -6.41 0.60 -22.95
N PHE A 11 -5.66 0.32 -24.02
CA PHE A 11 -4.57 -0.64 -23.99
C PHE A 11 -3.40 -0.16 -23.13
N MET A 12 -3.06 1.14 -23.19
CA MET A 12 -2.03 1.74 -22.33
C MET A 12 -2.43 1.66 -20.85
N ASP A 13 -3.68 1.94 -20.52
CA ASP A 13 -4.17 1.82 -19.13
C ASP A 13 -4.05 0.37 -18.63
N ASN A 14 -4.53 -0.59 -19.42
CA ASN A 14 -4.39 -2.02 -19.07
C ASN A 14 -2.92 -2.47 -18.98
N LEU A 15 -2.01 -1.86 -19.75
CA LEU A 15 -0.58 -2.14 -19.67
C LEU A 15 0.04 -1.60 -18.37
N LEU A 16 -0.37 -0.40 -17.95
CA LEU A 16 0.05 0.19 -16.69
C LEU A 16 -0.45 -0.64 -15.50
N ASP A 17 -1.66 -1.20 -15.59
CA ASP A 17 -2.20 -2.16 -14.62
C ASP A 17 -1.39 -3.46 -14.56
N CYS A 18 -0.94 -3.95 -15.72
CA CYS A 18 -0.09 -5.14 -15.76
C CYS A 18 1.28 -4.83 -15.12
N LEU A 19 1.83 -3.64 -15.37
CA LEU A 19 3.10 -3.22 -14.80
C LEU A 19 3.03 -3.04 -13.28
N SER A 20 1.99 -2.39 -12.77
CA SER A 20 1.73 -2.31 -11.32
C SER A 20 1.55 -3.69 -10.71
N GLY A 21 0.80 -4.54 -11.43
CA GLY A 21 0.66 -5.98 -11.19
C GLY A 21 1.99 -6.67 -10.91
N ILE A 22 2.92 -6.52 -11.87
CA ILE A 22 4.25 -7.12 -11.82
C ILE A 22 5.08 -6.54 -10.68
N ILE A 23 5.05 -5.21 -10.45
CA ILE A 23 5.82 -4.57 -9.38
C ILE A 23 5.41 -5.12 -8.01
N LEU A 24 4.11 -5.17 -7.73
CA LEU A 24 3.61 -5.64 -6.45
C LEU A 24 3.80 -7.16 -6.30
N MET A 25 3.60 -7.94 -7.38
CA MET A 25 3.84 -9.38 -7.37
C MET A 25 5.31 -9.73 -7.15
N THR A 26 6.24 -9.02 -7.81
CA THR A 26 7.68 -9.23 -7.62
C THR A 26 8.14 -8.82 -6.23
N SER A 27 7.63 -7.70 -5.71
CA SER A 27 7.89 -7.24 -4.33
C SER A 27 7.42 -8.28 -3.31
N SER A 28 6.21 -8.79 -3.47
CA SER A 28 5.62 -9.87 -2.66
C SER A 28 6.42 -11.17 -2.73
N PHE A 29 6.89 -11.52 -3.93
CA PHE A 29 7.68 -12.73 -4.14
C PHE A 29 9.07 -12.63 -3.50
N ILE A 30 9.71 -11.46 -3.56
CA ILE A 30 10.98 -11.19 -2.88
C ILE A 30 10.79 -11.22 -1.37
N ALA A 31 9.70 -10.63 -0.86
CA ALA A 31 9.36 -10.66 0.57
C ALA A 31 9.24 -12.10 1.09
N LYS A 32 8.53 -12.97 0.35
CA LYS A 32 8.35 -14.39 0.71
C LYS A 32 9.64 -15.22 0.67
N ARG A 33 10.63 -14.84 -0.15
CA ARG A 33 11.91 -15.56 -0.29
C ARG A 33 12.91 -15.29 0.85
N GLY A 34 12.72 -14.22 1.62
CA GLY A 34 13.63 -13.88 2.72
C GLY A 34 13.37 -14.68 4.00
N ILE A 35 13.79 -14.10 5.13
CA ILE A 35 13.57 -14.66 6.46
C ILE A 35 12.22 -14.13 6.97
N GLN A 36 11.35 -15.05 7.37
CA GLN A 36 10.02 -14.72 7.87
C GLN A 36 10.10 -14.20 9.31
N LYS A 37 9.07 -13.45 9.72
CA LYS A 37 8.93 -12.94 11.09
C LYS A 37 9.00 -14.07 12.10
N GLY A 38 9.65 -13.84 13.25
CA GLY A 38 9.84 -14.83 14.32
C GLY A 38 10.94 -15.87 14.08
N GLU A 39 11.50 -15.97 12.86
CA GLU A 39 12.61 -16.89 12.56
C GLU A 39 13.98 -16.20 12.60
N TYR A 40 14.04 -14.90 12.88
CA TYR A 40 15.28 -14.12 12.78
C TYR A 40 16.38 -14.66 13.68
N GLN A 41 16.06 -14.96 14.93
CA GLN A 41 17.06 -15.38 15.90
C GLN A 41 17.70 -16.73 15.53
N GLN A 42 16.89 -17.71 15.13
CA GLN A 42 17.36 -19.03 14.69
C GLN A 42 18.27 -18.92 13.45
N ASN A 43 17.92 -18.03 12.52
CA ASN A 43 18.70 -17.84 11.30
C ASN A 43 19.99 -17.04 11.55
N ILE A 44 19.99 -16.02 12.41
CA ILE A 44 21.17 -15.19 12.71
C ILE A 44 22.28 -16.00 13.40
N HIS A 45 21.91 -16.89 14.32
CA HIS A 45 22.88 -17.70 15.07
C HIS A 45 23.41 -18.91 14.29
N GLN A 46 22.81 -19.25 13.15
CA GLN A 46 23.35 -20.26 12.23
C GLN A 46 24.39 -19.62 11.31
N SER A 47 25.64 -20.10 11.37
CA SER A 47 26.81 -19.57 10.67
C SER A 47 26.79 -19.67 9.13
N MET A 48 25.67 -20.11 8.52
CA MET A 48 25.56 -20.48 7.10
C MET A 48 24.30 -19.88 6.44
N ILE A 49 24.07 -18.57 6.60
CA ILE A 49 22.90 -17.93 5.96
C ILE A 49 23.14 -17.80 4.45
N GLN A 50 22.44 -18.62 3.65
CA GLN A 50 22.35 -18.50 2.19
C GLN A 50 21.23 -17.53 1.72
N LYS A 51 20.38 -17.03 2.62
CA LYS A 51 19.31 -16.06 2.30
C LYS A 51 19.82 -14.61 2.41
N LYS A 52 19.65 -13.82 1.34
CA LYS A 52 20.25 -12.47 1.23
C LYS A 52 19.58 -11.35 2.05
N PHE A 53 18.34 -11.51 2.50
CA PHE A 53 17.57 -10.41 3.12
C PHE A 53 16.95 -10.83 4.46
N LEU A 54 17.31 -10.10 5.52
CA LEU A 54 16.81 -10.31 6.87
C LEU A 54 15.38 -9.76 7.01
N TYR A 55 15.17 -8.46 6.80
CA TYR A 55 13.83 -7.84 6.88
C TYR A 55 13.11 -7.85 5.52
N SER A 56 12.83 -9.03 4.98
CA SER A 56 12.28 -9.14 3.63
C SER A 56 10.85 -8.63 3.49
N ASN A 57 10.07 -8.60 4.57
CA ASN A 57 8.70 -8.06 4.54
C ASN A 57 8.66 -6.58 4.12
N ARG A 58 9.73 -5.82 4.34
CA ARG A 58 9.83 -4.42 3.92
C ARG A 58 9.83 -4.21 2.41
N PHE A 59 10.11 -5.25 1.62
CA PHE A 59 10.00 -5.16 0.15
C PHE A 59 8.56 -4.92 -0.29
N GLU A 60 7.59 -5.37 0.49
CA GLU A 60 6.18 -5.12 0.21
C GLU A 60 5.85 -3.62 0.24
N ASN A 61 6.18 -2.95 1.33
CA ASN A 61 6.01 -1.50 1.49
C ASN A 61 6.79 -0.73 0.41
N LEU A 62 7.99 -1.20 0.04
CA LEU A 62 8.75 -0.63 -1.06
C LEU A 62 8.00 -0.77 -2.40
N GLY A 63 7.38 -1.92 -2.64
CA GLY A 63 6.54 -2.17 -3.81
C GLY A 63 5.34 -1.22 -3.86
N VAL A 64 4.64 -1.05 -2.73
CA VAL A 64 3.51 -0.12 -2.61
C VAL A 64 3.97 1.33 -2.80
N LEU A 65 5.14 1.71 -2.28
CA LEU A 65 5.72 3.04 -2.49
C LEU A 65 6.02 3.32 -3.97
N VAL A 66 6.70 2.40 -4.65
CA VAL A 66 7.01 2.54 -6.09
C VAL A 66 5.72 2.64 -6.89
N PHE A 67 4.73 1.81 -6.55
CA PHE A 67 3.41 1.84 -7.18
C PHE A 67 2.71 3.19 -6.98
N ALA A 68 2.66 3.71 -5.75
CA ALA A 68 2.06 5.00 -5.44
C ALA A 68 2.71 6.16 -6.20
N VAL A 69 4.04 6.19 -6.31
CA VAL A 69 4.77 7.21 -7.08
C VAL A 69 4.44 7.13 -8.57
N MET A 70 4.36 5.91 -9.13
CA MET A 70 3.98 5.70 -10.52
C MET A 70 2.57 6.22 -10.80
N MET A 71 1.60 5.84 -9.95
CA MET A 71 0.21 6.28 -10.09
C MET A 71 0.02 7.78 -9.88
N GLY A 72 0.76 8.38 -8.95
CA GLY A 72 0.81 9.83 -8.79
C GLY A 72 1.33 10.54 -10.06
N THR A 73 2.38 9.98 -10.69
CA THR A 73 2.92 10.52 -11.94
C THR A 73 1.91 10.43 -13.08
N ILE A 74 1.24 9.29 -13.24
CA ILE A 74 0.17 9.11 -14.23
C ILE A 74 -0.96 10.12 -13.99
N SER A 75 -1.37 10.31 -12.74
CA SER A 75 -2.41 11.28 -12.38
C SER A 75 -2.02 12.71 -12.76
N ALA A 76 -0.76 13.10 -12.57
CA ALA A 76 -0.27 14.42 -12.97
C ALA A 76 -0.26 14.60 -14.50
N ILE A 77 0.08 13.55 -15.25
CA ILE A 77 0.01 13.55 -16.72
C ILE A 77 -1.45 13.72 -17.18
N LEU A 78 -2.39 12.97 -16.59
CA LEU A 78 -3.81 13.07 -16.94
C LEU A 78 -4.41 14.44 -16.62
N ILE A 79 -3.98 15.10 -15.53
CA ILE A 79 -4.35 16.50 -15.26
C ILE A 79 -3.90 17.41 -16.41
N LYS A 80 -2.64 17.27 -16.84
CA LYS A 80 -2.09 18.06 -17.94
C LYS A 80 -2.88 17.82 -19.23
N GLU A 81 -3.15 16.57 -19.59
CA GLU A 81 -3.91 16.21 -20.79
C GLU A 81 -5.35 16.76 -20.74
N SER A 82 -6.00 16.67 -19.58
CA SER A 82 -7.34 17.23 -19.39
C SER A 82 -7.36 18.75 -19.52
N VAL A 83 -6.33 19.45 -19.03
CA VAL A 83 -6.19 20.92 -19.22
C VAL A 83 -5.96 21.26 -20.69
N GLU A 84 -5.12 20.51 -21.40
CA GLU A 84 -4.93 20.67 -22.85
C GLU A 84 -6.24 20.46 -23.62
N GLU A 85 -7.09 19.53 -23.18
CA GLU A 85 -8.41 19.31 -23.75
C GLU A 85 -9.37 20.49 -23.52
N VAL A 86 -9.39 21.08 -22.32
CA VAL A 86 -10.13 22.34 -22.07
C VAL A 86 -9.71 23.44 -23.03
N ILE A 87 -8.40 23.60 -23.27
CA ILE A 87 -7.87 24.63 -24.18
C ILE A 87 -8.31 24.34 -25.63
N LYS A 88 -8.27 23.07 -26.07
CA LYS A 88 -8.74 22.68 -27.41
C LYS A 88 -10.23 22.95 -27.60
N ILE A 89 -11.06 22.69 -26.59
CA ILE A 89 -12.49 23.02 -26.62
C ILE A 89 -12.67 24.54 -26.76
N SER A 90 -11.91 25.34 -26.02
CA SER A 90 -11.95 26.81 -26.11
C SER A 90 -11.58 27.32 -27.51
N ASN A 91 -10.68 26.64 -28.22
CA ASN A 91 -10.27 27.01 -29.58
C ASN A 91 -11.21 26.45 -30.68
N ASN A 92 -12.29 25.75 -30.32
CA ASN A 92 -13.16 25.00 -31.24
C ASN A 92 -12.45 23.90 -32.05
N ASP A 93 -11.28 23.44 -31.59
CA ASP A 93 -10.49 22.38 -32.22
C ASP A 93 -10.74 21.00 -31.57
N ALA A 94 -11.71 20.91 -30.65
CA ALA A 94 -12.03 19.65 -29.97
C ALA A 94 -12.78 18.69 -30.90
N GLU A 95 -12.17 17.54 -31.19
CA GLU A 95 -12.86 16.43 -31.84
C GLU A 95 -13.84 15.78 -30.86
N THR A 96 -15.12 15.73 -31.21
CA THR A 96 -16.09 14.94 -30.44
C THR A 96 -15.78 13.46 -30.62
N MET A 97 -15.40 12.77 -29.53
CA MET A 97 -15.28 11.30 -29.56
C MET A 97 -16.64 10.68 -29.92
N LYS A 98 -16.67 9.98 -31.05
CA LYS A 98 -17.81 9.15 -31.42
C LYS A 98 -17.62 7.77 -30.81
N PHE A 99 -18.41 7.46 -29.79
CA PHE A 99 -18.48 6.12 -29.24
C PHE A 99 -19.28 5.23 -30.20
N ASP A 100 -18.62 4.23 -30.78
CA ASP A 100 -19.29 3.13 -31.47
C ASP A 100 -19.90 2.17 -30.43
N GLY A 101 -20.95 1.44 -30.80
CA GLY A 101 -21.63 0.50 -29.91
C GLY A 101 -20.68 -0.59 -29.39
N TYR A 102 -19.74 -1.03 -30.23
CA TYR A 102 -18.69 -1.97 -29.84
C TYR A 102 -17.72 -1.38 -28.81
N SER A 103 -17.24 -0.14 -29.02
CA SER A 103 -16.31 0.53 -28.10
C SER A 103 -16.96 0.76 -26.72
N THR A 104 -18.22 1.14 -26.72
CA THR A 104 -19.01 1.30 -25.48
C THR A 104 -19.13 -0.02 -24.72
N GLY A 105 -19.38 -1.14 -25.43
CA GLY A 105 -19.46 -2.47 -24.83
C GLY A 105 -18.14 -2.90 -24.16
N VAL A 106 -17.00 -2.64 -24.80
CA VAL A 106 -15.67 -2.92 -24.23
C VAL A 106 -15.40 -2.09 -22.97
N PHE A 107 -15.74 -0.80 -22.98
CA PHE A 107 -15.61 0.08 -21.80
C PHE A 107 -16.47 -0.41 -20.63
N ILE A 108 -17.74 -0.76 -20.87
CA ILE A 108 -18.63 -1.29 -19.83
C ILE A 108 -18.08 -2.60 -19.26
N PHE A 109 -17.58 -3.50 -20.11
CA PHE A 109 -16.95 -4.74 -19.65
C PHE A 109 -15.73 -4.46 -18.76
N ASN A 110 -14.87 -3.52 -19.15
CA ASN A 110 -13.71 -3.13 -18.35
C ASN A 110 -14.13 -2.60 -16.96
N ILE A 111 -15.10 -1.67 -16.91
CA ILE A 111 -15.64 -1.13 -15.66
C ILE A 111 -16.17 -2.25 -14.75
N VAL A 112 -16.96 -3.19 -15.30
CA VAL A 112 -17.52 -4.31 -14.51
C VAL A 112 -16.41 -5.24 -14.01
N ALA A 113 -15.44 -5.58 -14.86
CA ALA A 113 -14.32 -6.44 -14.47
C ALA A 113 -13.49 -5.81 -13.35
N LYS A 114 -13.12 -4.53 -13.49
CA LYS A 114 -12.38 -3.76 -12.47
C LYS A 114 -13.16 -3.63 -11.17
N PHE A 115 -14.47 -3.42 -11.24
CA PHE A 115 -15.32 -3.38 -10.05
C PHE A 115 -15.34 -4.72 -9.31
N ILE A 116 -15.46 -5.85 -10.02
CA ILE A 116 -15.39 -7.18 -9.41
C ILE A 116 -14.04 -7.39 -8.73
N MET A 117 -12.94 -7.00 -9.38
CA MET A 117 -11.60 -7.10 -8.78
C MET A 117 -11.45 -6.20 -7.55
N CYS A 118 -11.98 -4.97 -7.57
CA CYS A 118 -12.02 -4.08 -6.42
C CYS A 118 -12.74 -4.73 -5.22
N VAL A 119 -13.90 -5.35 -5.46
CA VAL A 119 -14.65 -6.05 -4.40
C VAL A 119 -13.87 -7.25 -3.88
N TRP A 120 -13.22 -8.00 -4.76
CA TRP A 120 -12.39 -9.14 -4.37
C TRP A 120 -11.20 -8.71 -3.51
N CYS A 121 -10.45 -7.68 -3.91
CA CYS A 121 -9.35 -7.12 -3.11
C CYS A 121 -9.83 -6.60 -1.76
N TRP A 122 -11.01 -5.97 -1.68
CA TRP A 122 -11.59 -5.53 -0.41
C TRP A 122 -11.89 -6.69 0.54
N ILE A 123 -12.47 -7.79 0.03
CA ILE A 123 -12.74 -8.99 0.83
C ILE A 123 -11.44 -9.66 1.27
N ALA A 124 -10.46 -9.77 0.35
CA ALA A 124 -9.15 -10.35 0.63
C ALA A 124 -8.42 -9.58 1.72
N ALA A 125 -8.34 -8.24 1.62
CA ALA A 125 -7.68 -7.38 2.60
C ALA A 125 -8.28 -7.49 4.01
N LYS A 126 -9.56 -7.87 4.12
CA LYS A 126 -10.23 -8.07 5.42
C LYS A 126 -9.99 -9.45 6.03
N ARG A 127 -9.62 -10.44 5.22
CA ARG A 127 -9.48 -11.84 5.63
C ARG A 127 -8.03 -12.31 5.72
N SER A 128 -7.10 -11.55 5.15
CA SER A 128 -5.67 -11.86 5.17
C SER A 128 -4.99 -11.14 6.32
N ASP A 129 -4.10 -11.85 7.02
CA ASP A 129 -3.18 -11.28 8.02
C ASP A 129 -1.82 -10.90 7.40
N GLU A 130 -1.67 -11.14 6.09
CA GLU A 130 -0.48 -10.83 5.30
C GLU A 130 -0.89 -10.00 4.07
N MET A 131 0.05 -9.18 3.62
CA MET A 131 -0.05 -8.40 2.38
C MET A 131 -1.20 -7.40 2.35
N VAL A 132 -1.50 -6.82 3.50
CA VAL A 132 -2.70 -6.00 3.68
C VAL A 132 -2.55 -4.67 2.95
N GLU A 133 -1.38 -4.03 3.00
CA GLU A 133 -1.12 -2.77 2.29
C GLU A 133 -1.11 -2.98 0.77
N THR A 134 -0.54 -4.08 0.28
CA THR A 134 -0.62 -4.41 -1.16
C THR A 134 -2.05 -4.61 -1.63
N LEU A 135 -2.86 -5.37 -0.87
CA LEU A 135 -4.27 -5.61 -1.23
C LEU A 135 -5.10 -4.32 -1.17
N LYS A 136 -4.84 -3.43 -0.21
CA LYS A 136 -5.46 -2.09 -0.15
C LYS A 136 -5.06 -1.25 -1.36
N ALA A 137 -3.78 -1.25 -1.74
CA ALA A 137 -3.29 -0.51 -2.90
C ALA A 137 -3.99 -0.96 -4.19
N TYR A 138 -4.08 -2.28 -4.45
CA TYR A 138 -4.85 -2.80 -5.59
C TYR A 138 -6.32 -2.44 -5.56
N ARG A 139 -6.95 -2.53 -4.39
CA ARG A 139 -8.35 -2.13 -4.23
C ARG A 139 -8.54 -0.67 -4.61
N ASP A 140 -7.70 0.22 -4.09
CA ASP A 140 -7.85 1.66 -4.31
C ASP A 140 -7.55 2.05 -5.76
N ASP A 141 -6.59 1.38 -6.40
CA ASP A 141 -6.33 1.47 -7.83
C ASP A 141 -7.55 1.07 -8.67
N HIS A 142 -8.06 -0.15 -8.50
CA HIS A 142 -9.23 -0.63 -9.23
C HIS A 142 -10.48 0.21 -8.98
N ARG A 143 -10.65 0.75 -7.76
CA ARG A 143 -11.72 1.70 -7.45
C ARG A 143 -11.54 2.99 -8.26
N ASN A 144 -10.34 3.55 -8.27
CA ASN A 144 -10.06 4.79 -8.99
C ASN A 144 -10.28 4.59 -10.49
N ASP A 145 -9.84 3.48 -11.08
CA ASP A 145 -10.10 3.16 -12.49
C ASP A 145 -11.58 3.02 -12.79
N THR A 146 -12.34 2.33 -11.93
CA THR A 146 -13.77 2.16 -12.10
C THR A 146 -14.48 3.53 -12.11
N VAL A 147 -14.10 4.42 -11.18
CA VAL A 147 -14.66 5.77 -11.08
C VAL A 147 -14.25 6.64 -12.27
N SER A 148 -12.97 6.64 -12.65
CA SER A 148 -12.46 7.42 -13.79
C SER A 148 -13.11 7.01 -15.10
N ASN A 149 -13.20 5.72 -15.36
CA ASN A 149 -13.85 5.19 -16.56
C ASN A 149 -15.36 5.49 -16.57
N LEU A 150 -16.03 5.45 -15.41
CA LEU A 150 -17.44 5.82 -15.31
C LEU A 150 -17.67 7.32 -15.56
N VAL A 151 -16.83 8.18 -14.98
CA VAL A 151 -16.89 9.64 -15.18
C VAL A 151 -16.67 9.98 -16.65
N GLY A 152 -15.65 9.41 -17.29
CA GLY A 152 -15.37 9.63 -18.71
C GLY A 152 -16.50 9.11 -19.62
N LEU A 153 -17.09 7.96 -19.32
CA LEU A 153 -18.24 7.44 -20.07
C LEU A 153 -19.45 8.36 -19.97
N ILE A 154 -19.76 8.85 -18.76
CA ILE A 154 -20.86 9.79 -18.52
C ILE A 154 -20.58 11.10 -19.27
N GLY A 155 -19.37 11.66 -19.13
CA GLY A 155 -18.97 12.90 -19.79
C GLY A 155 -19.08 12.82 -21.31
N ALA A 156 -18.61 11.72 -21.91
CA ALA A 156 -18.75 11.48 -23.34
C ALA A 156 -20.20 11.40 -23.80
N VAL A 157 -21.07 10.71 -23.06
CA VAL A 157 -22.50 10.60 -23.40
C VAL A 157 -23.19 11.96 -23.30
N LEU A 158 -22.92 12.75 -22.26
CA LEU A 158 -23.49 14.09 -22.12
C LEU A 158 -23.01 15.02 -23.24
N SER A 159 -21.71 15.01 -23.53
CA SER A 159 -21.09 15.82 -24.60
C SER A 159 -21.71 15.50 -25.98
N SER A 160 -21.96 14.22 -26.27
CA SER A 160 -22.53 13.78 -27.55
C SER A 160 -24.02 14.12 -27.73
N LYS A 161 -24.83 14.08 -26.66
CA LYS A 161 -26.29 14.28 -26.74
C LYS A 161 -26.74 15.72 -26.59
N LEU A 162 -26.07 16.51 -25.75
CA LEU A 162 -26.58 17.82 -25.32
C LEU A 162 -25.86 19.00 -26.00
N GLY A 163 -24.62 18.81 -26.48
CA GLY A 163 -23.85 19.85 -27.15
C GLY A 163 -23.61 21.11 -26.29
N GLY A 164 -22.96 22.13 -26.85
CA GLY A 164 -22.75 23.43 -26.18
C GLY A 164 -21.72 23.41 -25.03
N ASP A 165 -21.98 24.20 -23.99
CA ASP A 165 -21.07 24.41 -22.83
C ASP A 165 -20.84 23.15 -21.98
N LEU A 166 -21.67 22.10 -22.15
CA LEU A 166 -21.48 20.82 -21.46
C LEU A 166 -20.23 20.05 -21.93
N ARG A 167 -19.59 20.47 -23.02
CA ARG A 167 -18.30 19.92 -23.47
C ARG A 167 -17.18 20.12 -22.45
N TYR A 168 -17.25 21.17 -21.64
CA TYR A 168 -16.26 21.43 -20.59
C TYR A 168 -16.46 20.56 -19.35
N CYS A 169 -17.64 19.97 -19.14
CA CYS A 169 -17.93 19.20 -17.93
C CYS A 169 -17.05 17.95 -17.81
N ASP A 170 -16.77 17.28 -18.92
CA ASP A 170 -15.95 16.07 -18.95
C ASP A 170 -14.48 16.33 -18.52
N PRO A 171 -13.72 17.22 -19.17
CA PRO A 171 -12.34 17.48 -18.76
C PRO A 171 -12.24 18.16 -17.39
N ILE A 172 -13.23 18.96 -16.97
CA ILE A 172 -13.26 19.51 -15.59
C ILE A 172 -13.45 18.39 -14.56
N ALA A 173 -14.36 17.45 -14.80
CA ALA A 173 -14.57 16.31 -13.91
C ALA A 173 -13.31 15.42 -13.86
N ALA A 174 -12.66 15.20 -15.00
CA ALA A 174 -11.38 14.48 -15.08
C ALA A 174 -10.27 15.16 -14.27
N ILE A 175 -10.12 16.49 -14.36
CA ILE A 175 -9.14 17.25 -13.56
C ILE A 175 -9.39 17.06 -12.06
N LEU A 176 -10.64 17.27 -11.61
CA LEU A 176 -10.99 17.14 -10.19
C LEU A 176 -10.72 15.73 -9.67
N LEU A 177 -11.07 14.71 -10.45
CA LEU A 177 -10.84 13.33 -10.10
C LEU A 177 -9.34 12.98 -10.05
N CYS A 178 -8.55 13.42 -11.04
CA CYS A 178 -7.12 13.16 -11.06
C CYS A 178 -6.38 13.88 -9.94
N ILE A 179 -6.83 15.08 -9.53
CA ILE A 179 -6.29 15.76 -8.33
C ILE A 179 -6.58 14.93 -7.07
N TYR A 180 -7.81 14.42 -6.93
CA TYR A 180 -8.17 13.56 -5.81
C TYR A 180 -7.30 12.30 -5.76
N ILE A 181 -7.11 11.63 -6.90
CA ILE A 181 -6.27 10.43 -7.02
C ILE A 181 -4.81 10.76 -6.68
N LEU A 182 -4.28 11.87 -7.20
CA LEU A 182 -2.91 12.34 -6.92
C LEU A 182 -2.69 12.60 -5.42
N ILE A 183 -3.63 13.27 -4.75
CA ILE A 183 -3.56 13.52 -3.30
C ILE A 183 -3.53 12.20 -2.54
N ASN A 184 -4.42 11.27 -2.87
CA ASN A 184 -4.46 9.97 -2.20
C ASN A 184 -3.16 9.19 -2.35
N TRP A 185 -2.62 9.09 -3.57
CA TRP A 185 -1.35 8.40 -3.79
C TRP A 185 -0.16 9.11 -3.13
N SER A 186 -0.21 10.44 -3.04
CA SER A 186 0.81 11.21 -2.31
C SER A 186 0.76 10.90 -0.80
N VAL A 187 -0.44 10.80 -0.23
CA VAL A 187 -0.61 10.39 1.18
C VAL A 187 -0.08 8.97 1.39
N THR A 188 -0.47 8.01 0.54
CA THR A 188 0.03 6.63 0.62
C THR A 188 1.56 6.57 0.50
N ALA A 189 2.17 7.33 -0.43
CA ALA A 189 3.62 7.38 -0.55
C ALA A 189 4.29 7.91 0.73
N ILE A 190 3.74 8.95 1.35
CA ILE A 190 4.25 9.50 2.61
C ILE A 190 4.11 8.48 3.75
N GLU A 191 2.98 7.79 3.85
CA GLU A 191 2.75 6.74 4.85
C GLU A 191 3.77 5.61 4.71
N GLN A 192 4.01 5.13 3.48
CA GLN A 192 5.00 4.08 3.24
C GLN A 192 6.43 4.54 3.55
N ILE A 193 6.79 5.81 3.26
CA ILE A 193 8.08 6.38 3.64
C ILE A 193 8.22 6.44 5.17
N GLN A 194 7.19 6.90 5.87
CA GLN A 194 7.18 6.99 7.33
C GLN A 194 7.37 5.61 7.99
N SER A 195 6.60 4.63 7.52
CA SER A 195 6.69 3.23 7.95
C SER A 195 8.06 2.61 7.70
N PHE A 196 8.70 2.96 6.58
CA PHE A 196 10.06 2.51 6.29
C PHE A 196 11.12 3.20 7.16
N SER A 197 10.87 4.45 7.56
CA SER A 197 11.80 5.29 8.31
C SER A 197 11.83 5.04 9.82
N GLY A 198 10.96 4.18 10.36
CA GLY A 198 10.92 3.94 11.80
C GLY A 198 10.07 4.95 12.57
N LYS A 199 8.92 5.35 12.04
CA LYS A 199 7.99 6.23 12.76
C LYS A 199 7.60 5.60 14.09
N LEU A 200 7.73 6.38 15.17
CA LEU A 200 7.30 5.99 16.50
C LEU A 200 5.78 5.80 16.55
N LEU A 201 5.35 4.72 17.18
CA LEU A 201 3.94 4.48 17.46
C LEU A 201 3.42 5.49 18.49
N GLY A 202 2.14 5.82 18.37
CA GLY A 202 1.48 6.67 19.35
C GLY A 202 1.45 6.00 20.73
N GLN A 203 1.51 6.80 21.81
CA GLN A 203 1.55 6.29 23.18
C GLN A 203 0.44 5.27 23.49
N LYS A 204 -0.75 5.45 22.92
CA LYS A 204 -1.90 4.53 23.10
C LYS A 204 -1.62 3.14 22.54
N GLU A 205 -1.04 3.06 21.34
CA GLU A 205 -0.73 1.79 20.66
C GLU A 205 0.44 1.10 21.34
N THR A 206 1.48 1.86 21.70
CA THR A 206 2.62 1.38 22.49
C THR A 206 2.15 0.80 23.83
N ASN A 207 1.26 1.48 24.54
CA ASN A 207 0.69 0.97 25.79
C ASN A 207 -0.16 -0.29 25.58
N ALA A 208 -0.88 -0.39 24.46
CA ALA A 208 -1.65 -1.60 24.13
C ALA A 208 -0.73 -2.80 23.89
N PHE A 209 0.41 -2.62 23.20
CA PHE A 209 1.45 -3.64 23.06
C PHE A 209 2.03 -4.06 24.41
N LEU A 210 2.32 -3.11 25.28
CA LEU A 210 2.83 -3.38 26.62
C LEU A 210 1.83 -4.20 27.46
N ILE A 211 0.55 -3.82 27.45
CA ILE A 211 -0.50 -4.56 28.17
C ILE A 211 -0.67 -5.97 27.59
N LYS A 212 -0.67 -6.11 26.26
CA LYS A 212 -0.72 -7.42 25.59
C LYS A 212 0.42 -8.31 26.07
N MET A 213 1.65 -7.78 26.15
CA MET A 213 2.80 -8.49 26.73
C MET A 213 2.53 -8.96 28.16
N LEU A 214 2.17 -8.03 29.06
CA LEU A 214 1.96 -8.34 30.48
C LEU A 214 0.86 -9.38 30.72
N CYS A 215 -0.16 -9.43 29.85
CA CYS A 215 -1.27 -10.37 29.99
C CYS A 215 -1.06 -11.72 29.28
N THR A 216 -0.15 -11.79 28.30
CA THR A 216 -0.03 -12.97 27.42
C THR A 216 1.24 -13.77 27.67
N PHE A 217 2.32 -13.12 28.10
CA PHE A 217 3.62 -13.79 28.15
C PHE A 217 3.79 -14.56 29.45
N GLU A 218 4.08 -15.85 29.30
CA GLU A 218 4.52 -16.69 30.39
C GLU A 218 6.03 -16.52 30.55
N PHE A 219 6.45 -15.65 31.48
CA PHE A 219 7.83 -15.52 31.91
C PHE A 219 7.91 -15.30 33.43
N ASP A 220 9.07 -15.59 34.01
CA ASP A 220 9.28 -15.41 35.45
C ASP A 220 9.43 -13.92 35.79
N ALA A 221 8.31 -13.29 36.18
CA ALA A 221 8.26 -11.89 36.55
C ALA A 221 9.12 -11.56 37.80
N SER A 222 9.58 -12.55 38.56
CA SER A 222 10.42 -12.30 39.75
C SER A 222 11.78 -11.68 39.41
N GLN A 223 12.26 -11.89 38.18
CA GLN A 223 13.54 -11.34 37.69
C GLN A 223 13.41 -9.92 37.09
N LEU A 224 12.19 -9.49 36.77
CA LEU A 224 11.88 -8.19 36.18
C LEU A 224 11.48 -7.20 37.27
N LYS A 225 12.41 -6.32 37.66
CA LYS A 225 12.14 -5.33 38.70
C LYS A 225 11.40 -4.10 38.18
N GLU A 226 11.81 -3.61 37.01
CA GLU A 226 11.34 -2.35 36.46
C GLU A 226 11.48 -2.35 34.93
N ILE A 227 10.46 -1.84 34.22
CA ILE A 227 10.56 -1.47 32.81
C ILE A 227 10.81 0.04 32.77
N ARG A 228 12.01 0.46 32.35
CA ARG A 228 12.40 1.87 32.30
C ARG A 228 11.88 2.58 31.07
N SER A 229 11.91 1.88 29.93
CA SER A 229 11.48 2.42 28.65
C SER A 229 10.88 1.30 27.81
N PHE A 230 9.81 1.63 27.09
CA PHE A 230 9.17 0.73 26.15
C PHE A 230 8.76 1.56 24.92
N ASN A 231 9.50 1.37 23.83
CA ASN A 231 9.29 2.09 22.58
C ASN A 231 8.91 1.09 21.49
N CYS A 232 7.98 1.50 20.63
CA CYS A 232 7.63 0.76 19.42
C CYS A 232 7.75 1.71 18.24
N TYR A 233 8.36 1.24 17.17
CA TYR A 233 8.48 2.00 15.93
C TYR A 233 8.22 1.10 14.72
N GLU A 234 7.65 1.69 13.67
CA GLU A 234 7.25 0.99 12.45
C GLU A 234 8.48 0.40 11.72
N SER A 235 8.28 -0.74 11.06
CA SER A 235 9.27 -1.44 10.27
C SER A 235 8.55 -2.15 9.13
N GLY A 236 8.06 -1.36 8.17
CA GLY A 236 7.11 -1.85 7.18
C GLY A 236 5.72 -2.03 7.80
N GLU A 237 5.02 -3.12 7.47
CA GLU A 237 3.71 -3.45 8.08
C GLU A 237 3.80 -3.89 9.56
N ASN A 238 5.00 -4.24 10.04
CA ASN A 238 5.25 -4.71 11.40
C ASN A 238 5.95 -3.65 12.25
N VAL A 239 6.09 -3.89 13.56
CA VAL A 239 6.80 -3.01 14.49
C VAL A 239 8.07 -3.62 15.03
N ILE A 240 9.05 -2.78 15.31
CA ILE A 240 10.19 -3.13 16.15
C ILE A 240 9.91 -2.60 17.56
N VAL A 241 10.14 -3.45 18.54
CA VAL A 241 9.98 -3.15 19.96
C VAL A 241 11.36 -3.00 20.59
N GLU A 242 11.57 -1.90 21.31
CA GLU A 242 12.77 -1.67 22.10
C GLU A 242 12.38 -1.47 23.56
N ILE A 243 12.88 -2.34 24.43
CA ILE A 243 12.56 -2.35 25.85
C ILE A 243 13.83 -2.29 26.68
N ILE A 244 13.83 -1.41 27.68
CA ILE A 244 14.89 -1.29 28.67
C ILE A 244 14.32 -1.78 29.99
N VAL A 245 14.90 -2.85 30.53
CA VAL A 245 14.49 -3.48 31.77
C VAL A 245 15.61 -3.39 32.81
N LYS A 246 15.24 -3.43 34.08
CA LYS A 246 16.18 -3.51 35.20
C LYS A 246 16.02 -4.87 35.88
N THR A 247 17.14 -5.56 36.09
CA THR A 247 17.22 -6.81 36.87
C THR A 247 18.23 -6.67 38.01
N GLU A 248 18.10 -7.49 39.05
CA GLU A 248 19.03 -7.52 40.21
C GLU A 248 19.85 -8.81 40.27
N GLY A 249 19.67 -9.71 39.29
CA GLY A 249 20.39 -10.98 39.20
C GLY A 249 21.80 -10.85 38.64
N SER A 250 22.45 -12.00 38.51
CA SER A 250 23.71 -12.17 37.78
C SER A 250 23.56 -11.82 36.30
N VAL A 251 24.68 -11.57 35.62
CA VAL A 251 24.70 -11.34 34.15
C VAL A 251 24.05 -12.51 33.39
N GLY A 252 24.20 -13.74 33.88
CA GLY A 252 23.59 -14.92 33.27
C GLY A 252 22.06 -14.94 33.41
N GLU A 253 21.53 -14.58 34.58
CA GLU A 253 20.09 -14.45 34.81
C GLU A 253 19.50 -13.30 33.99
N GLY A 254 20.18 -12.15 33.93
CA GLY A 254 19.78 -11.04 33.07
C GLY A 254 19.73 -11.42 31.58
N HIS A 255 20.72 -12.20 31.11
CA HIS A 255 20.72 -12.72 29.74
C HIS A 255 19.53 -13.67 29.48
N GLN A 256 19.21 -14.56 30.43
CA GLN A 256 18.05 -15.45 30.30
C GLN A 256 16.73 -14.67 30.24
N LEU A 257 16.57 -13.63 31.07
CA LEU A 257 15.41 -12.75 31.01
C LEU A 257 15.31 -12.02 29.67
N CYS A 258 16.41 -11.46 29.16
CA CYS A 258 16.45 -10.85 27.82
C CYS A 258 15.97 -11.82 26.76
N GLN A 259 16.50 -13.04 26.76
CA GLN A 259 16.19 -14.06 25.78
C GLN A 259 14.71 -14.45 25.83
N GLN A 260 14.16 -14.67 27.02
CA GLN A 260 12.74 -15.00 27.20
C GLN A 260 11.83 -13.88 26.72
N LEU A 261 12.11 -12.62 27.07
CA LEU A 261 11.31 -11.48 26.63
C LEU A 261 11.38 -11.32 25.11
N GLN A 262 12.57 -11.39 24.53
CA GLN A 262 12.76 -11.30 23.08
C GLN A 262 11.98 -12.40 22.35
N ASP A 263 12.11 -13.66 22.77
CA ASP A 263 11.44 -14.81 22.14
C ASP A 263 9.90 -14.70 22.21
N GLN A 264 9.35 -14.16 23.32
CA GLN A 264 7.91 -13.98 23.46
C GLN A 264 7.39 -12.82 22.59
N PHE A 265 8.14 -11.72 22.51
CA PHE A 265 7.78 -10.59 21.65
C PHE A 265 7.86 -10.95 20.16
N GLU A 266 8.92 -11.62 19.72
CA GLU A 266 9.09 -11.99 18.30
C GLU A 266 8.06 -13.05 17.83
N LYS A 267 7.40 -13.76 18.76
CA LYS A 267 6.26 -14.64 18.45
C LYS A 267 4.93 -13.90 18.32
N ALA A 268 4.84 -12.67 18.84
CA ALA A 268 3.58 -11.93 18.84
C ALA A 268 3.26 -11.37 17.45
N ASP A 269 2.00 -11.48 17.04
CA ASP A 269 1.54 -10.90 15.77
C ASP A 269 1.79 -9.39 15.71
N GLY A 270 2.35 -8.96 14.58
CA GLY A 270 2.68 -7.58 14.29
C GLY A 270 4.08 -7.14 14.76
N VAL A 271 4.81 -7.98 15.49
CA VAL A 271 6.20 -7.68 15.90
C VAL A 271 7.18 -8.29 14.90
N GLU A 272 7.97 -7.44 14.25
CA GLU A 272 9.08 -7.89 13.40
C GLU A 272 10.25 -8.31 14.28
N ARG A 273 10.61 -7.50 15.28
CA ARG A 273 11.77 -7.75 16.13
C ARG A 273 11.64 -7.10 17.49
N CYS A 274 12.28 -7.70 18.50
CA CYS A 274 12.40 -7.11 19.82
C CYS A 274 13.86 -6.97 20.25
N PHE A 275 14.22 -5.80 20.77
CA PHE A 275 15.52 -5.53 21.38
C PHE A 275 15.32 -5.29 22.87
N VAL A 276 15.93 -6.15 23.69
CA VAL A 276 15.85 -6.09 25.14
C VAL A 276 17.20 -5.67 25.70
N HIS A 277 17.21 -4.57 26.46
CA HIS A 277 18.40 -4.02 27.12
C HIS A 277 18.26 -4.17 28.64
N VAL A 278 19.31 -4.66 29.30
CA VAL A 278 19.40 -4.84 30.77
C VAL A 278 20.45 -3.91 31.35
#